data_AF-A0A653CM19-F1
#
_entry.id   AF-A0A653CM19-F1
#
_cell.length_a   1.000
_cell.length_b   1.000
_cell.length_c   1.000
_cell.angle_alpha   90.00
_cell.angle_beta   90.00
_cell.angle_gamma   90.00
#
_symmetry.space_group_name_H-M   'P 1'
#
loop_
_entity.id
_entity.type
_entity.pdbx_description
1 polymer ?
#
loop_
_entity_poly.entity_id
_entity_poly.type
_entity_poly.pdbx_seq_one_letter_code
_entity_poly.pdbx_strand_id
1 'polypeptide(L)'
;MAAISYIGCHWNHIVVLFIFSMALNGCNVVVNLHNAQDLSPNYVGIICSLISAVGATAGIIVPAVTGYVIEQKNEIDQWELIFKLGGIIYIAGGIIFIFFATTKQQPWNEK
;
A
#
# COMPACT_ATOMS: atom_id res chain seq x y z
N MET A 1 -1.83 -10.12 0.66
CA MET A 1 -3.29 -10.04 0.41
C MET A 1 -3.80 -11.09 -0.57
N ALA A 2 -3.26 -11.20 -1.80
CA ALA A 2 -3.78 -12.14 -2.81
C ALA A 2 -3.75 -13.65 -2.44
N ALA A 3 -2.87 -14.08 -1.52
CA ALA A 3 -2.82 -15.48 -1.08
C ALA A 3 -3.94 -15.85 -0.08
N ILE A 4 -4.57 -14.88 0.58
CA ILE A 4 -5.65 -15.13 1.56
C ILE A 4 -6.91 -15.64 0.84
N SER A 5 -7.17 -15.08 -0.34
CA SER A 5 -8.24 -15.47 -1.27
C SER A 5 -8.21 -16.94 -1.69
N TYR A 6 -7.02 -17.55 -1.77
CA TYR A 6 -6.85 -18.93 -2.23
C TYR A 6 -6.93 -19.98 -1.10
N ILE A 7 -6.88 -19.56 0.17
CA ILE A 7 -6.81 -20.47 1.31
C ILE A 7 -8.21 -20.63 1.92
N GLY A 8 -8.94 -21.65 1.46
CA GLY A 8 -10.22 -22.04 2.03
C GLY A 8 -10.14 -22.49 3.50
N CYS A 9 -11.27 -22.36 4.19
CA CYS A 9 -11.75 -22.95 5.47
C CYS A 9 -10.76 -23.35 6.60
N HIS A 10 -9.54 -22.80 6.66
CA HIS A 10 -8.61 -22.99 7.78
C HIS A 10 -8.19 -21.64 8.39
N TRP A 11 -8.92 -21.23 9.44
CA TRP A 11 -8.72 -20.00 10.20
C TRP A 11 -7.24 -19.74 10.59
N ASN A 12 -6.50 -20.77 11.01
CA ASN A 12 -5.12 -20.64 11.47
C ASN A 12 -4.18 -20.05 10.39
N HIS A 13 -4.31 -20.49 9.14
CA HIS A 13 -3.43 -20.05 8.06
C HIS A 13 -3.74 -18.62 7.64
N ILE A 14 -5.03 -18.26 7.61
CA ILE A 14 -5.49 -16.91 7.29
C ILE A 14 -4.93 -15.91 8.31
N VAL A 15 -5.05 -16.20 9.60
CA VAL A 15 -4.55 -15.31 10.66
C VAL A 15 -3.05 -15.12 10.59
N VAL A 16 -2.28 -16.20 10.43
CA VAL A 16 -0.81 -16.12 10.31
C VAL A 16 -0.41 -15.27 9.09
N LEU A 17 -1.07 -15.47 7.95
CA LEU A 17 -0.78 -14.72 6.73
C LEU A 17 -1.21 -13.25 6.84
N PHE A 18 -2.25 -12.95 7.61
CA PHE A 18 -2.70 -11.58 7.91
C PHE A 18 -1.69 -10.84 8.78
N ILE A 19 -1.21 -11.49 9.85
CA ILE A 19 -0.17 -10.93 10.74
C ILE A 19 1.10 -10.65 9.95
N PHE A 20 1.54 -11.60 9.12
CA PHE A 20 2.72 -11.42 8.28
C PHE A 20 2.56 -10.26 7.28
N SER A 21 1.37 -10.12 6.67
CA SER A 21 1.07 -9.00 5.77
C SER A 21 1.11 -7.65 6.50
N MET A 22 0.62 -7.58 7.74
CA MET A 22 0.67 -6.37 8.56
C MET A 22 2.10 -6.03 8.99
N ALA A 23 2.93 -7.03 9.29
CA ALA A 23 4.34 -6.83 9.59
C ALA A 23 5.10 -6.20 8.40
N LEU A 24 4.87 -6.72 7.19
CA LEU A 24 5.45 -6.15 5.95
C LEU A 24 4.96 -4.72 5.66
N ASN A 25 3.71 -4.40 6.03
CA ASN A 25 3.19 -3.05 5.92
C ASN A 25 3.92 -2.09 6.88
N GLY A 26 4.20 -2.53 8.11
CA GLY A 26 5.02 -1.78 9.06
C GLY A 26 6.41 -1.42 8.51
N CYS A 27 7.09 -2.37 7.86
CA CYS A 27 8.37 -2.10 7.19
C CYS A 27 8.24 -1.02 6.10
N ASN A 28 7.16 -1.04 5.30
CA ASN A 28 6.94 -0.05 4.24
C ASN A 28 6.78 1.37 4.78
N VAL A 29 6.04 1.55 5.87
CA VAL A 29 5.81 2.89 6.46
C VAL A 29 7.12 3.51 6.95
N VAL A 30 7.98 2.71 7.59
CA VAL A 30 9.28 3.18 8.09
C VAL A 30 10.21 3.55 6.94
N VAL A 31 10.26 2.73 5.88
CA VAL A 31 11.07 3.01 4.69
C VAL A 31 10.61 4.28 3.98
N ASN A 32 9.30 4.51 3.88
CA ASN A 32 8.77 5.73 3.25
C ASN A 32 9.22 7.00 3.97
N LEU A 33 9.15 6.99 5.31
CA LEU A 33 9.57 8.13 6.13
C LEU A 33 11.08 8.38 6.06
N HIS A 34 11.88 7.32 6.18
CA HIS A 34 13.34 7.43 6.16
C HIS A 34 13.85 7.83 4.77
N ASN A 35 13.28 7.26 3.70
CA ASN A 35 13.65 7.61 2.34
C ASN A 35 13.39 9.08 2.01
N ALA A 36 12.30 9.67 2.52
CA ALA A 36 12.07 11.11 2.37
C ALA A 36 13.15 11.94 3.08
N GLN A 37 13.55 11.51 4.29
CA GLN A 37 14.59 12.17 5.10
C GLN A 37 15.98 12.08 4.45
N ASP A 38 16.34 10.92 3.92
CA ASP A 38 17.63 10.71 3.24
C ASP A 38 17.70 11.45 1.90
N LEU A 39 16.59 11.52 1.17
CA LEU A 39 16.53 12.15 -0.16
C LEU A 39 16.65 13.68 -0.09
N SER A 40 16.00 14.31 0.88
CA SER A 40 16.03 15.77 1.06
C SER A 40 15.64 16.20 2.48
N PRO A 41 16.61 16.31 3.41
CA PRO A 41 16.34 16.68 4.80
C PRO A 41 15.73 18.10 4.95
N ASN A 42 15.99 19.02 4.02
CA ASN A 42 15.46 20.39 4.09
C ASN A 42 13.99 20.50 3.65
N TYR A 43 13.52 19.59 2.79
CA TYR A 43 12.17 19.62 2.19
C TYR A 43 11.27 18.48 2.68
N VAL A 44 11.68 17.78 3.74
CA VAL A 44 11.00 16.55 4.18
C VAL A 44 9.54 16.75 4.54
N GLY A 45 9.20 17.89 5.15
CA GLY A 45 7.84 18.22 5.56
C GLY A 45 6.88 18.35 4.37
N ILE A 46 7.34 18.99 3.29
CA ILE A 46 6.54 19.18 2.06
C ILE A 46 6.36 17.84 1.32
N ILE A 47 7.42 17.03 1.24
CA ILE A 47 7.36 15.71 0.58
C ILE A 47 6.45 14.76 1.35
N CYS A 48 6.60 14.69 2.68
CA CYS A 48 5.78 13.83 3.53
C CYS A 48 4.31 14.27 3.52
N SER A 49 4.02 15.58 3.50
CA SER A 49 2.65 16.07 3.38
C SER A 49 2.03 15.79 2.00
N LEU A 50 2.80 15.89 0.91
CA LEU A 50 2.34 15.51 -0.42
C LEU A 50 2.02 14.01 -0.51
N ILE A 51 2.90 13.14 0.01
CA ILE A 51 2.67 11.69 0.09
C ILE A 51 1.39 11.40 0.89
N SER A 52 1.21 12.09 2.02
CA SER A 52 0.01 11.93 2.86
C SER A 52 -1.26 12.41 2.15
N ALA A 53 -1.19 13.49 1.37
CA ALA A 53 -2.32 13.99 0.57
C ALA A 53 -2.73 12.99 -0.51
N VAL A 54 -1.76 12.38 -1.20
CA VAL A 54 -2.02 11.30 -2.18
C VAL A 54 -2.55 10.05 -1.46
N GLY A 55 -2.06 9.74 -0.26
CA GLY A 55 -2.61 8.67 0.57
C GLY A 55 -4.08 8.91 0.96
N ALA A 56 -4.44 10.15 1.28
CA ALA A 56 -5.81 10.52 1.64
C ALA A 56 -6.78 10.35 0.46
N THR A 57 -6.38 10.68 -0.77
CA THR A 57 -7.23 10.45 -1.96
C THR A 57 -7.46 8.96 -2.20
N ALA A 58 -6.43 8.13 -2.05
CA ALA A 58 -6.59 6.68 -2.10
C ALA A 58 -7.56 6.18 -0.99
N GLY A 59 -7.48 6.76 0.21
CA GLY A 59 -8.39 6.46 1.32
C GLY A 59 -9.86 6.80 1.07
N ILE A 60 -10.16 7.73 0.16
CA ILE A 60 -11.54 8.07 -0.27
C ILE A 60 -12.00 7.14 -1.40
N ILE A 61 -11.10 6.82 -2.35
CA ILE A 61 -11.43 6.01 -3.53
C ILE A 61 -11.70 4.55 -3.13
N VAL A 62 -10.91 3.98 -2.22
CA VAL A 62 -11.01 2.55 -1.85
C VAL A 62 -12.39 2.18 -1.27
N PRO A 63 -12.95 2.90 -0.28
CA PRO A 63 -14.30 2.63 0.22
C PRO A 63 -15.40 2.84 -0.82
N ALA A 64 -15.26 3.84 -1.70
CA ALA A 64 -16.23 4.10 -2.76
C ALA A 64 -16.29 2.94 -3.77
N VAL A 65 -15.13 2.43 -4.20
CA VAL A 65 -15.02 1.26 -5.08
C VAL A 65 -15.53 0.00 -4.38
N THR A 66 -15.14 -0.20 -3.13
CA THR A 66 -15.56 -1.36 -2.32
C THR A 66 -17.08 -1.36 -2.11
N GLY A 67 -17.68 -0.20 -1.83
CA GLY A 67 -19.13 -0.04 -1.69
C GLY A 67 -19.90 -0.42 -2.96
N TYR A 68 -19.42 0.03 -4.13
CA TYR A 68 -20.02 -0.31 -5.42
C TYR A 68 -19.96 -1.81 -5.73
N VAL A 69 -18.85 -2.47 -5.39
CA VAL A 69 -18.66 -3.90 -5.64
C VAL A 69 -19.53 -4.77 -4.72
N ILE A 70 -19.72 -4.36 -3.47
CA ILE A 70 -20.51 -5.14 -2.48
C ILE A 70 -22.02 -4.96 -2.68
N GLU A 71 -22.48 -3.84 -3.23
CA GLU A 71 -23.91 -3.57 -3.51
C GLU A 71 -24.57 -4.61 -4.42
N GLN A 72 -23.81 -5.29 -5.28
CA GLN A 72 -24.36 -6.24 -6.25
C GLN A 72 -24.65 -7.63 -5.66
N LYS A 73 -23.94 -8.08 -4.61
CA LYS A 73 -24.18 -9.31 -3.81
C LYS A 73 -23.10 -9.46 -2.73
N ASN A 74 -23.51 -9.74 -1.50
CA ASN A 74 -22.64 -9.90 -0.33
C ASN A 74 -21.99 -11.30 -0.26
N GLU A 75 -21.41 -11.75 -1.37
CA GLU A 75 -20.81 -13.09 -1.50
C GLU A 75 -19.28 -13.03 -1.33
N ILE A 76 -18.71 -14.11 -0.81
CA ILE A 76 -17.26 -14.29 -0.56
C ILE A 76 -16.44 -14.06 -1.85
N ASP A 77 -17.04 -14.35 -3.01
CA ASP A 77 -16.44 -14.24 -4.34
C ASP A 77 -16.11 -12.78 -4.73
N GLN A 78 -16.95 -11.81 -4.34
CA GLN A 78 -16.71 -10.38 -4.61
C GLN A 78 -15.56 -9.82 -3.77
N TRP A 79 -15.45 -10.28 -2.52
CA TRP A 79 -14.32 -9.93 -1.67
C TRP A 79 -13.02 -10.52 -2.20
N GLU A 80 -13.06 -11.73 -2.76
CA GLU A 80 -11.89 -12.33 -3.41
C GLU A 80 -11.35 -11.44 -4.55
N LEU A 81 -12.26 -10.91 -5.37
CA LEU A 81 -11.94 -10.01 -6.47
C LEU A 81 -11.28 -8.71 -5.97
N ILE A 82 -11.82 -8.09 -4.92
CA ILE A 82 -11.27 -6.86 -4.33
C ILE A 82 -9.87 -7.11 -3.79
N PHE A 83 -9.64 -8.22 -3.08
CA PHE A 83 -8.33 -8.57 -2.54
C PHE A 83 -7.30 -8.88 -3.63
N LYS A 84 -7.73 -9.51 -4.74
CA LYS A 84 -6.88 -9.71 -5.92
C LYS A 84 -6.50 -8.38 -6.59
N LEU A 85 -7.47 -7.49 -6.82
CA LEU A 85 -7.25 -6.16 -7.39
C LEU A 85 -6.29 -5.33 -6.52
N GLY A 86 -6.53 -5.27 -5.22
CA GLY A 86 -5.66 -4.58 -4.28
C GLY A 86 -4.23 -5.15 -4.28
N GLY A 87 -4.10 -6.47 -4.36
CA GLY A 87 -2.80 -7.14 -4.49
C GLY A 87 -2.04 -6.76 -5.76
N ILE A 88 -2.71 -6.71 -6.90
CA ILE A 88 -2.10 -6.31 -8.19
C ILE A 88 -1.61 -4.88 -8.14
N ILE A 89 -2.43 -3.95 -7.64
CA ILE A 89 -2.06 -2.53 -7.51
C ILE A 89 -0.85 -2.37 -6.59
N TYR A 90 -0.81 -3.11 -5.48
CA TYR A 90 0.31 -3.07 -4.54
C TYR A 90 1.61 -3.59 -5.17
N ILE A 91 1.56 -4.70 -5.92
CA ILE A 91 2.72 -5.25 -6.63
C ILE A 91 3.18 -4.31 -7.73
N ALA A 92 2.27 -3.75 -8.53
CA ALA A 92 2.60 -2.79 -9.58
C ALA A 92 3.27 -1.53 -9.01
N GLY A 93 2.72 -0.98 -7.90
CA GLY A 93 3.32 0.15 -7.19
C GLY A 93 4.72 -0.18 -6.65
N GLY A 94 4.90 -1.38 -6.08
CA GLY A 94 6.21 -1.85 -5.62
C GLY A 94 7.23 -1.98 -6.74
N ILE A 95 6.83 -2.48 -7.91
CA ILE A 95 7.70 -2.59 -9.10
C ILE A 95 8.15 -1.20 -9.56
N ILE A 96 7.22 -0.26 -9.69
CA ILE A 96 7.54 1.13 -10.08
C ILE A 96 8.50 1.75 -9.06
N PHE A 97 8.26 1.53 -7.77
CA PHE A 97 9.15 2.00 -6.72
C PHE A 97 10.56 1.41 -6.85
N ILE A 98 10.70 0.10 -7.08
CA ILE A 98 12.03 -0.53 -7.23
C ILE A 98 12.80 0.03 -8.42
N PHE A 99 12.13 0.34 -9.54
CA PHE A 99 12.81 0.86 -10.73
C PHE A 99 13.17 2.35 -10.64
N PHE A 100 12.34 3.16 -9.98
CA PHE A 100 12.49 4.62 -9.96
C PHE A 100 13.01 5.19 -8.63
N ALA A 101 12.99 4.43 -7.54
CA ALA A 101 13.47 4.91 -6.26
C ALA A 101 15.00 5.09 -6.29
N THR A 102 15.44 6.21 -5.74
CA THR A 102 16.85 6.51 -5.52
C THR A 102 17.03 7.00 -4.11
N THR A 103 18.11 6.59 -3.47
CA THR A 103 18.46 6.95 -2.08
C THR A 103 19.48 8.10 -2.02
N LYS A 104 19.88 8.64 -3.17
CA LYS A 104 20.87 9.72 -3.24
C LYS A 104 20.22 11.07 -2.98
N GLN A 105 20.81 11.84 -2.08
CA GLN A 105 20.42 13.22 -1.79
C GLN A 105 20.33 14.02 -3.09
N GLN A 106 19.16 14.60 -3.32
CA GLN A 106 18.86 15.22 -4.61
C GLN A 106 19.46 16.63 -4.70
N PRO A 107 19.95 17.07 -5.86
CA PRO A 107 20.75 18.29 -6.01
C PRO A 107 19.99 19.58 -5.68
N TRP A 108 18.66 19.55 -5.66
CA TRP A 108 17.84 20.70 -5.23
C TRP A 108 17.76 20.87 -3.72
N ASN A 109 18.29 19.92 -2.94
CA ASN A 109 18.26 19.98 -1.48
C ASN A 109 19.20 21.06 -0.88
N GLU A 110 20.13 21.63 -1.66
CA GLU A 110 21.12 22.61 -1.19
C GLU A 110 20.72 24.09 -1.39
N LYS A 111 19.47 24.38 -1.79
CA LYS A 111 18.95 25.76 -1.88
C LYS A 111 17.97 26.09 -0.77
#